data_AF-A0A7S2XXU3-F1
#
_entry.id   AF-A0A7S2XXU3-F1
#
_cell.length_a   1.000
_cell.length_b   1.000
_cell.length_c   1.000
_cell.angle_alpha   90.00
_cell.angle_beta   90.00
_cell.angle_gamma   90.00
#
_symmetry.space_group_name_H-M   'P 1'
#
loop_
_entity.id
_entity.type
_entity.pdbx_description
1 polymer ?
#
loop_
_entity_poly.entity_id
_entity_poly.type
_entity_poly.pdbx_seq_one_letter_code
_entity_poly.pdbx_strand_id
1 'polypeptide(L)'
;MAEEAKLQATEEMAAYCFDVLIACLKGMEAAAPSFDTSPQCPLFVTWHTQRYSRNGQVERKNLRGCIGTLSAKPISSLQDYTYSSAFRDSRFSPIALVEVPSLHCAVSLLVNYQQATHLQDWEIGVHGILIHFSVGGVEYSGTYLPEVAKEQGWNHMEAIESLIRKAGYRRTITKQVLESVSVTRYQSSKTGVDYRQYCAMRNIQC
;
A
#
# COMPACT_ATOMS: atom_id res chain seq x y z
N MET A 1 10.98 29.41 -2.14
CA MET A 1 10.81 28.12 -1.45
C MET A 1 10.31 27.16 -2.51
N ALA A 2 11.14 26.21 -2.94
CA ALA A 2 10.71 25.23 -3.92
C ALA A 2 9.63 24.37 -3.26
N GLU A 3 8.47 24.28 -3.89
CA GLU A 3 7.45 23.33 -3.53
C GLU A 3 8.05 21.94 -3.73
N GLU A 4 8.36 21.26 -2.62
CA GLU A 4 8.89 19.90 -2.64
C GLU A 4 7.85 19.04 -3.34
N ALA A 5 8.15 18.57 -4.55
CA ALA A 5 7.22 17.79 -5.35
C ALA A 5 6.80 16.56 -4.53
N LYS A 6 5.56 16.56 -4.03
CA LYS A 6 5.02 15.44 -3.27
C LYS A 6 5.05 14.22 -4.18
N LEU A 7 5.79 13.20 -3.78
CA LEU A 7 5.83 11.91 -4.46
C LEU A 7 4.40 11.39 -4.63
N GLN A 8 4.04 11.01 -5.84
CA GLN A 8 2.71 10.49 -6.17
C GLN A 8 2.82 9.18 -6.94
N ALA A 9 1.90 8.26 -6.65
CA ALA A 9 1.73 7.06 -7.45
C ALA A 9 1.18 7.46 -8.81
N THR A 10 1.78 6.99 -9.90
CA THR A 10 1.33 7.26 -11.26
C THR A 10 0.76 6.00 -11.92
N GLU A 11 -0.14 6.17 -12.88
CA GLU A 11 -0.68 5.05 -13.67
C GLU A 11 0.44 4.26 -14.36
N GLU A 12 1.51 4.94 -14.77
CA GLU A 12 2.69 4.30 -15.37
C GLU A 12 3.42 3.36 -14.38
N MET A 13 3.47 3.67 -13.08
CA MET A 13 4.00 2.72 -12.08
C MET A 13 3.13 1.45 -12.00
N ALA A 14 1.81 1.59 -12.11
CA ALA A 14 0.89 0.45 -12.08
C ALA A 14 0.93 -0.34 -13.40
N ALA A 15 1.10 0.33 -14.54
CA ALA A 15 1.32 -0.31 -15.84
C ALA A 15 2.65 -1.07 -15.89
N TYR A 16 3.71 -0.50 -15.31
CA TYR A 16 5.00 -1.18 -15.16
C TYR A 16 4.88 -2.48 -14.35
N CYS A 17 4.03 -2.51 -13.32
CA CYS A 17 3.74 -3.76 -12.61
C CYS A 17 3.10 -4.82 -13.52
N PHE A 18 2.28 -4.43 -14.50
CA PHE A 18 1.79 -5.37 -15.53
C PHE A 18 2.91 -5.84 -16.46
N ASP A 19 3.80 -4.96 -16.90
CA ASP A 19 4.96 -5.32 -17.72
C ASP A 19 5.81 -6.39 -17.02
N VAL A 20 6.12 -6.17 -15.74
CA VAL A 20 6.85 -7.11 -14.88
C VAL A 20 6.10 -8.42 -14.73
N LEU A 21 4.80 -8.39 -14.39
CA LEU A 21 3.98 -9.59 -14.24
C LEU A 21 3.98 -10.45 -15.52
N ILE A 22 3.72 -9.82 -16.66
CA ILE A 22 3.61 -10.50 -17.96
C ILE A 22 4.96 -11.04 -18.41
N ALA A 23 6.05 -10.28 -18.22
CA ALA A 23 7.39 -10.75 -18.51
C ALA A 23 7.73 -12.00 -17.69
N CYS A 24 7.49 -11.97 -16.37
CA CYS A 24 7.70 -13.13 -15.51
C CYS A 24 6.88 -14.36 -15.95
N LEU A 25 5.59 -14.17 -16.28
CA LEU A 25 4.72 -15.24 -16.74
C LEU A 25 5.14 -15.86 -18.08
N LYS A 26 5.83 -15.08 -18.92
CA LYS A 26 6.37 -15.51 -20.21
C LYS A 26 7.83 -16.00 -20.12
N GLY A 27 8.44 -15.99 -18.94
CA GLY A 27 9.86 -16.33 -18.76
C GLY A 27 10.80 -15.31 -19.41
N MET A 28 10.38 -14.05 -19.48
CA MET A 28 11.14 -12.92 -20.03
C MET A 28 11.51 -11.93 -18.91
N GLU A 29 12.45 -11.05 -19.19
CA GLU A 29 12.71 -9.86 -18.37
C GLU A 29 11.88 -8.68 -18.83
N ALA A 30 11.41 -7.88 -17.89
CA ALA A 30 10.70 -6.64 -18.20
C ALA A 30 11.70 -5.55 -18.65
N ALA A 31 11.24 -4.66 -19.52
CA ALA A 31 11.99 -3.46 -19.84
C ALA A 31 12.19 -2.59 -18.60
N ALA A 32 13.20 -1.71 -18.62
CA ALA A 32 13.42 -0.74 -17.55
C ALA A 32 12.21 0.21 -17.43
N PRO A 33 11.89 0.70 -16.21
CA PRO A 33 10.80 1.65 -16.01
C PRO A 33 11.09 2.99 -16.70
N SER A 34 10.04 3.64 -17.20
CA SER A 34 10.09 4.91 -17.92
C SER A 34 10.03 6.15 -17.01
N PHE A 35 9.96 5.95 -15.69
CA PHE A 35 9.80 6.99 -14.68
C PHE A 35 11.00 7.05 -13.72
N ASP A 36 11.12 8.16 -13.00
CA ASP A 36 12.14 8.33 -11.97
C ASP A 36 11.95 7.31 -10.84
N THR A 37 12.98 6.50 -10.62
CA THR A 37 13.01 5.46 -9.59
C THR A 37 13.88 5.82 -8.39
N SER A 38 14.51 7.01 -8.40
CA SER A 38 15.38 7.50 -7.34
C SER A 38 14.66 7.81 -6.01
N PRO A 39 13.39 8.26 -5.97
CA PRO A 39 12.71 8.53 -4.72
C PRO A 39 12.58 7.26 -3.87
N GLN A 40 12.56 7.44 -2.56
CA GLN A 40 12.36 6.35 -1.62
C GLN A 40 11.10 6.59 -0.79
N CYS A 41 10.24 5.58 -0.71
CA CYS A 41 9.08 5.61 0.17
C CYS A 41 8.64 4.20 0.54
N PRO A 42 7.86 4.04 1.61
CA PRO A 42 7.13 2.82 1.85
C PRO A 42 6.09 2.64 0.74
N LEU A 43 5.96 1.42 0.22
CA LEU A 43 5.15 1.17 -0.96
C LEU A 43 4.51 -0.21 -0.94
N PHE A 44 3.39 -0.36 -1.63
CA PHE A 44 2.66 -1.61 -1.79
C PHE A 44 2.21 -1.79 -3.23
N VAL A 45 2.32 -3.02 -3.72
CA VAL A 45 1.71 -3.46 -4.99
C VAL A 45 0.56 -4.38 -4.65
N THR A 46 -0.62 -4.06 -5.19
CA THR A 46 -1.86 -4.78 -4.92
C THR A 46 -2.54 -5.21 -6.20
N TRP A 47 -2.82 -6.49 -6.32
CA TRP A 47 -3.61 -7.10 -7.38
C TRP A 47 -5.04 -7.32 -6.91
N HIS A 48 -6.00 -6.96 -7.75
CA HIS A 48 -7.38 -7.39 -7.62
C HIS A 48 -7.81 -8.14 -8.88
N THR A 49 -8.65 -9.15 -8.73
CA THR A 49 -9.49 -9.63 -9.83
C THR A 49 -10.71 -8.73 -9.93
N GLN A 50 -11.18 -8.49 -11.15
CA GLN A 50 -12.40 -7.74 -11.41
C GLN A 50 -13.31 -8.49 -12.38
N ARG A 51 -14.61 -8.38 -12.13
CA ARG A 51 -15.66 -8.83 -13.05
C ARG A 51 -16.37 -7.61 -13.60
N TYR A 52 -16.58 -7.62 -14.91
CA TYR A 52 -17.37 -6.60 -15.59
C TYR A 52 -18.80 -7.12 -15.75
N SER A 53 -19.76 -6.26 -15.47
CA SER A 53 -21.15 -6.54 -15.76
C SER A 53 -21.39 -6.49 -17.28
N ARG A 54 -22.61 -6.87 -17.70
CA ARG A 54 -23.03 -6.77 -19.11
C ARG A 54 -22.95 -5.34 -19.68
N ASN A 55 -23.00 -4.30 -18.84
CA ASN A 55 -22.90 -2.91 -19.28
C ASN A 55 -21.46 -2.36 -19.26
N GLY A 56 -20.47 -3.20 -18.95
CA GLY A 56 -19.05 -2.83 -18.91
C GLY A 56 -18.59 -2.17 -17.60
N GLN A 57 -19.45 -2.07 -16.58
CA GLN A 57 -19.04 -1.57 -15.25
C GLN A 57 -18.39 -2.66 -14.40
N VAL A 58 -17.42 -2.28 -13.57
CA VAL A 58 -16.81 -3.19 -12.58
C VAL A 58 -17.83 -3.50 -11.49
N GLU A 59 -18.25 -4.76 -11.37
CA GLU A 59 -19.22 -5.19 -10.36
C GLU A 59 -18.56 -5.33 -8.98
N ARG A 60 -17.39 -5.97 -8.96
CA ARG A 60 -16.66 -6.25 -7.72
C ARG A 60 -15.18 -6.42 -8.00
N LYS A 61 -14.36 -5.81 -7.13
CA LYS A 61 -12.93 -6.09 -7.03
C LYS A 61 -12.71 -7.05 -5.87
N ASN A 62 -12.00 -8.16 -6.12
CA ASN A 62 -11.58 -9.08 -5.06
C ASN A 62 -10.06 -9.07 -4.97
N LEU A 63 -9.51 -8.92 -3.78
CA LEU A 63 -8.08 -8.98 -3.54
C LEU A 63 -7.50 -10.30 -4.08
N ARG A 64 -6.40 -10.21 -4.83
CA ARG A 64 -5.71 -11.34 -5.49
C ARG A 64 -4.24 -11.46 -5.10
N GLY A 65 -3.71 -10.42 -4.46
CA GLY A 65 -2.37 -10.37 -3.89
C GLY A 65 -2.05 -8.95 -3.42
N CYS A 66 -1.35 -8.80 -2.31
CA CYS A 66 -0.89 -7.49 -1.83
C CYS A 66 0.35 -7.67 -0.96
N ILE A 67 1.48 -7.16 -1.44
CA ILE A 67 2.75 -7.18 -0.72
C ILE A 67 3.43 -5.82 -0.88
N GLY A 68 4.11 -5.39 0.16
CA GLY A 68 4.76 -4.09 0.25
C GLY A 68 5.62 -3.98 1.49
N THR A 69 6.00 -2.75 1.81
CA THR A 69 6.88 -2.40 2.91
C THR A 69 6.41 -1.13 3.60
N LEU A 70 6.62 -1.10 4.91
CA LEU A 70 6.42 0.08 5.75
C LEU A 70 7.73 0.87 5.95
N SER A 71 8.86 0.29 5.58
CA SER A 71 10.15 0.98 5.51
C SER A 71 10.35 1.60 4.14
N ALA A 72 10.96 2.78 4.08
CA ALA A 72 11.29 3.44 2.83
C ALA A 72 12.19 2.56 1.96
N LYS A 73 11.79 2.35 0.71
CA LYS A 73 12.57 1.66 -0.32
C LYS A 73 12.57 2.49 -1.60
N PRO A 74 13.63 2.41 -2.43
CA PRO A 74 13.63 3.01 -3.75
C PRO A 74 12.43 2.55 -4.57
N ILE A 75 11.87 3.45 -5.38
CA ILE A 75 10.76 3.14 -6.29
C ILE A 75 11.14 2.03 -7.28
N SER A 76 12.43 1.84 -7.59
CA SER A 76 12.90 0.70 -8.38
C SER A 76 12.53 -0.67 -7.79
N SER A 77 12.32 -0.76 -6.47
CA SER A 77 11.86 -1.99 -5.81
C SER A 77 10.42 -2.39 -6.16
N LEU A 78 9.66 -1.56 -6.88
CA LEU A 78 8.34 -1.93 -7.38
C LEU A 78 8.35 -3.28 -8.08
N GLN A 79 9.39 -3.58 -8.87
CA GLN A 79 9.55 -4.88 -9.53
C GLN A 79 9.52 -6.07 -8.54
N ASP A 80 10.27 -5.96 -7.43
CA ASP A 80 10.32 -7.02 -6.41
C ASP A 80 8.97 -7.19 -5.71
N TYR A 81 8.28 -6.08 -5.43
CA TYR A 81 6.96 -6.11 -4.81
C TYR A 81 5.86 -6.54 -5.78
N THR A 82 6.00 -6.29 -7.08
CA THR A 82 5.15 -6.87 -8.13
C THR A 82 5.28 -8.38 -8.11
N TYR A 83 6.50 -8.90 -8.19
CA TYR A 83 6.76 -10.34 -8.17
C TYR A 83 6.24 -10.97 -6.88
N SER A 84 6.55 -10.37 -5.74
CA SER A 84 6.16 -10.91 -4.43
C SER A 84 4.63 -10.91 -4.25
N SER A 85 3.95 -9.82 -4.63
CA SER A 85 2.48 -9.73 -4.53
C SER A 85 1.76 -10.66 -5.51
N ALA A 86 2.34 -10.96 -6.68
CA ALA A 86 1.74 -11.85 -7.67
C ALA A 86 2.00 -13.34 -7.39
N PHE A 87 3.15 -13.69 -6.83
CA PHE A 87 3.63 -15.08 -6.78
C PHE A 87 3.99 -15.60 -5.39
N ARG A 88 4.21 -14.72 -4.41
CA ARG A 88 4.67 -15.10 -3.06
C ARG A 88 3.74 -14.63 -1.92
N ASP A 89 2.59 -14.08 -2.24
CA ASP A 89 1.56 -13.81 -1.24
C ASP A 89 0.91 -15.13 -0.81
N SER A 90 1.31 -15.65 0.35
CA SER A 90 0.92 -16.97 0.85
C SER A 90 -0.59 -17.17 1.04
N ARG A 91 -1.38 -16.10 1.00
CA ARG A 91 -2.85 -16.16 1.07
C ARG A 91 -3.49 -16.61 -0.24
N PHE A 92 -2.75 -16.58 -1.35
CA PHE A 92 -3.25 -16.88 -2.69
C PHE A 92 -2.29 -17.80 -3.45
N SER A 93 -2.81 -18.55 -4.41
CA SER A 93 -1.94 -19.25 -5.38
C SER A 93 -1.25 -18.23 -6.30
N PRO A 94 -0.08 -18.55 -6.87
CA PRO A 94 0.55 -17.70 -7.88
C PRO A 94 -0.43 -17.28 -8.99
N ILE A 95 -0.39 -16.02 -9.41
CA ILE A 95 -1.22 -15.52 -10.53
C ILE A 95 -0.86 -16.29 -11.80
N ALA A 96 -1.86 -16.77 -12.54
CA ALA A 96 -1.67 -17.43 -13.84
C ALA A 96 -1.88 -16.46 -15.01
N LEU A 97 -1.28 -16.78 -16.17
CA LEU A 97 -1.39 -15.97 -17.39
C LEU A 97 -2.83 -15.74 -17.84
N VAL A 98 -3.69 -16.75 -17.69
CA VAL A 98 -5.12 -16.67 -18.02
C VAL A 98 -5.89 -15.66 -17.16
N GLU A 99 -5.38 -15.32 -15.97
CA GLU A 99 -6.03 -14.37 -15.08
C GLU A 99 -5.75 -12.92 -15.47
N VAL A 100 -4.64 -12.65 -16.17
CA VAL A 100 -4.13 -11.30 -16.48
C VAL A 100 -5.22 -10.37 -17.05
N PRO A 101 -6.08 -10.79 -18.00
CA PRO A 101 -7.11 -9.93 -18.54
C PRO A 101 -8.18 -9.47 -17.55
N SER A 102 -8.29 -10.14 -16.41
CA SER A 102 -9.23 -9.81 -15.33
C SER A 102 -8.58 -9.02 -14.19
N LEU A 103 -7.31 -8.67 -14.28
CA LEU A 103 -6.59 -8.02 -13.19
C LEU A 103 -6.73 -6.50 -13.21
N HIS A 104 -6.65 -5.94 -12.01
CA HIS A 104 -6.43 -4.54 -11.73
C HIS A 104 -5.23 -4.43 -10.80
N CYS A 105 -4.18 -3.73 -11.24
CA CYS A 105 -3.01 -3.42 -10.43
C CYS A 105 -3.22 -2.08 -9.73
N ALA A 106 -2.89 -1.99 -8.45
CA ALA A 106 -2.78 -0.74 -7.72
C ALA A 106 -1.41 -0.59 -7.08
N VAL A 107 -0.85 0.61 -7.19
CA VAL A 107 0.36 1.03 -6.47
C VAL A 107 -0.04 2.04 -5.41
N SER A 108 0.38 1.79 -4.18
CA SER A 108 0.21 2.71 -3.05
C SER A 108 1.58 3.15 -2.56
N LEU A 109 1.85 4.46 -2.56
CA LEU A 109 3.03 5.08 -1.96
C LEU A 109 2.62 5.80 -0.68
N LEU A 110 3.26 5.48 0.45
CA LEU A 110 3.00 6.17 1.71
C LEU A 110 3.85 7.44 1.78
N VAL A 111 3.19 8.58 1.95
CA VAL A 111 3.77 9.92 1.77
C VAL A 111 3.23 10.90 2.80
N ASN A 112 3.80 12.11 2.83
CA ASN A 112 3.36 13.20 3.71
C ASN A 112 3.39 12.82 5.20
N TYR A 113 4.46 12.17 5.64
CA TYR A 113 4.67 11.86 7.06
C TYR A 113 4.81 13.15 7.87
N GLN A 114 4.01 13.27 8.92
CA GLN A 114 3.98 14.43 9.82
C GLN A 114 3.83 13.95 11.25
N GLN A 115 4.62 14.52 12.15
CA GLN A 115 4.45 14.27 13.58
C GLN A 115 3.13 14.87 14.05
N ALA A 116 2.32 14.05 14.72
CA ALA A 116 1.06 14.48 15.31
C ALA A 116 1.34 15.20 16.65
N THR A 117 0.58 16.26 16.92
CA THR A 117 0.70 17.06 18.15
C THR A 117 0.08 16.39 19.38
N HIS A 118 -0.92 15.54 19.16
CA HIS A 118 -1.56 14.72 20.20
C HIS A 118 -2.15 13.43 19.58
N LEU A 119 -2.57 12.47 20.41
CA LEU A 119 -3.04 11.15 19.96
C LEU A 119 -4.19 11.16 18.93
N GLN A 120 -4.98 12.22 18.91
CA GLN A 120 -6.12 12.40 18.02
C GLN A 120 -5.83 13.31 16.81
N ASP A 121 -4.58 13.75 16.62
CA ASP A 121 -4.20 14.73 15.58
C ASP A 121 -3.97 14.04 14.22
N TRP A 122 -5.03 13.39 13.75
CA TRP A 122 -5.13 12.71 12.47
C TRP A 122 -6.61 12.54 12.11
N GLU A 123 -6.89 12.17 10.87
CA GLU A 123 -8.25 12.10 10.34
C GLU A 123 -8.56 10.68 9.89
N ILE A 124 -9.61 10.09 10.46
CA ILE A 124 -10.04 8.72 10.18
C ILE A 124 -10.46 8.60 8.71
N GLY A 125 -9.90 7.61 8.01
CA GLY A 125 -10.17 7.37 6.60
C GLY A 125 -9.33 8.23 5.65
N VAL A 126 -8.53 9.17 6.17
CA VAL A 126 -7.60 9.99 5.37
C VAL A 126 -6.16 9.69 5.74
N HIS A 127 -5.87 9.61 7.04
CA HIS A 127 -4.52 9.42 7.55
C HIS A 127 -4.29 8.00 8.02
N GLY A 128 -3.17 7.41 7.59
CA GLY A 128 -2.56 6.29 8.29
C GLY A 128 -1.80 6.81 9.52
N ILE A 129 -1.59 5.94 10.50
CA ILE A 129 -0.90 6.28 11.74
C ILE A 129 0.24 5.29 11.98
N LEU A 130 1.37 5.80 12.42
CA LEU A 130 2.49 5.04 12.99
C LEU A 130 2.62 5.49 14.44
N ILE A 131 2.65 4.54 15.37
CA ILE A 131 2.92 4.83 16.77
C ILE A 131 4.33 4.35 17.13
N HIS A 132 4.96 5.07 18.05
CA HIS A 132 6.21 4.67 18.67
C HIS A 132 6.21 5.06 20.14
N PHE A 133 6.59 4.14 21.02
CA PHE A 133 6.70 4.38 22.47
C PHE A 133 7.62 3.37 23.14
N SER A 134 8.15 3.74 24.31
CA SER A 134 9.04 2.90 25.12
C SER A 134 8.44 2.63 26.50
N VAL A 135 8.50 1.38 26.96
CA VAL A 135 8.08 1.00 28.33
C VAL A 135 9.12 0.08 28.93
N GLY A 136 9.78 0.52 30.00
CA GLY A 136 10.79 -0.28 30.70
C GLY A 136 12.00 -0.63 29.84
N GLY A 137 12.41 0.28 28.94
CA GLY A 137 13.52 0.07 28.01
C GLY A 137 13.20 -0.79 26.79
N VAL A 138 11.96 -1.23 26.63
CA VAL A 138 11.50 -1.97 25.44
C VAL A 138 10.76 -1.01 24.52
N GLU A 139 11.22 -0.91 23.27
CA GLU A 139 10.59 -0.13 22.22
C GLU A 139 9.44 -0.88 21.56
N TYR A 140 8.35 -0.16 21.29
CA TYR A 140 7.17 -0.66 20.61
C TYR A 140 6.86 0.25 19.43
N SER A 141 6.53 -0.36 18.30
CA SER A 141 6.03 0.37 17.13
C SER A 141 4.97 -0.42 16.40
N GLY A 142 4.05 0.29 15.76
CA GLY A 142 2.98 -0.30 14.99
C GLY A 142 2.38 0.73 14.05
N THR A 143 1.82 0.28 12.94
CA THR A 143 1.11 1.16 12.02
C THR A 143 -0.22 0.59 11.55
N TYR A 144 -1.16 1.50 11.27
CA TYR A 144 -2.37 1.25 10.51
C TYR A 144 -2.43 2.15 9.28
N LEU A 145 -2.87 1.57 8.17
CA LEU A 145 -3.14 2.28 6.93
C LEU A 145 -4.40 3.15 7.06
N PRO A 146 -4.58 4.18 6.20
CA PRO A 146 -5.70 5.13 6.28
C PRO A 146 -7.10 4.49 6.41
N GLU A 147 -7.32 3.38 5.73
CA GLU A 147 -8.59 2.68 5.66
C GLU A 147 -8.97 1.93 6.94
N VAL A 148 -7.99 1.49 7.74
CA VAL A 148 -8.23 0.48 8.79
C VAL A 148 -9.20 0.99 9.87
N ALA A 149 -8.97 2.17 10.43
CA ALA A 149 -9.83 2.69 11.50
C ALA A 149 -11.28 2.90 11.01
N LYS A 150 -11.45 3.38 9.77
CA LYS A 150 -12.76 3.59 9.16
C LYS A 150 -13.49 2.27 8.91
N GLU A 151 -12.81 1.26 8.37
CA GLU A 151 -13.39 -0.05 8.10
C GLU A 151 -13.79 -0.80 9.37
N GLN A 152 -13.05 -0.60 10.46
CA GLN A 152 -13.37 -1.20 11.75
C GLN A 152 -14.43 -0.40 12.55
N GLY A 153 -14.80 0.80 12.09
CA GLY A 153 -15.68 1.70 12.82
C GLY A 153 -15.07 2.23 14.12
N TRP A 154 -13.74 2.26 14.21
CA TRP A 154 -13.03 2.74 15.40
C TRP A 154 -12.94 4.26 15.44
N ASN A 155 -13.10 4.83 16.63
CA ASN A 155 -12.66 6.19 16.93
C ASN A 155 -11.13 6.25 17.13
N HIS A 156 -10.59 7.45 17.31
CA HIS A 156 -9.14 7.65 17.44
C HIS A 156 -8.52 6.86 18.60
N MET A 157 -9.16 6.83 19.76
CA MET A 157 -8.63 6.14 20.93
C MET A 157 -8.70 4.62 20.78
N GLU A 158 -9.80 4.10 20.24
CA GLU A 158 -9.94 2.66 19.93
C GLU A 158 -8.86 2.21 18.94
N ALA A 159 -8.59 3.02 17.91
CA ALA A 159 -7.53 2.75 16.94
C ALA A 159 -6.14 2.77 17.58
N ILE A 160 -5.84 3.76 18.44
CA ILE A 160 -4.55 3.87 19.14
C ILE A 160 -4.35 2.68 20.10
N GLU A 161 -5.35 2.35 20.93
CA GLU A 161 -5.26 1.23 21.86
C GLU A 161 -5.11 -0.10 21.13
N SER A 162 -5.90 -0.32 20.09
CA SER A 162 -5.77 -1.47 19.19
C SER A 162 -4.36 -1.56 18.59
N LEU A 163 -3.80 -0.42 18.17
CA LEU A 163 -2.48 -0.36 17.57
C LEU A 163 -1.36 -0.62 18.59
N ILE A 164 -1.50 -0.16 19.84
CA ILE A 164 -0.61 -0.49 20.95
C ILE A 164 -0.59 -2.01 21.19
N ARG A 165 -1.76 -2.67 21.15
CA ARG A 165 -1.85 -4.14 21.25
C ARG A 165 -1.16 -4.82 20.07
N LYS A 166 -1.40 -4.32 18.86
CA LYS A 166 -0.79 -4.83 17.62
C LYS A 166 0.73 -4.67 17.61
N ALA A 167 1.26 -3.60 18.21
CA ALA A 167 2.69 -3.36 18.41
C ALA A 167 3.35 -4.36 19.40
N GLY A 168 2.55 -5.21 20.05
CA GLY A 168 3.03 -6.27 20.94
C GLY A 168 2.91 -5.94 22.42
N TYR A 169 2.39 -4.77 22.80
CA TYR A 169 2.23 -4.42 24.21
C TYR A 169 1.01 -5.12 24.84
N ARG A 170 1.29 -6.13 25.69
CA ARG A 170 0.26 -7.00 26.29
C ARG A 170 -0.19 -6.60 27.71
N ARG A 171 0.47 -5.63 28.34
CA ARG A 171 0.13 -5.18 29.72
C ARG A 171 -1.04 -4.19 29.71
N THR A 172 -1.50 -3.76 30.88
CA THR A 172 -2.53 -2.71 31.00
C THR A 172 -2.04 -1.41 30.34
N ILE A 173 -2.88 -0.80 29.52
CA ILE A 173 -2.63 0.51 28.90
C ILE A 173 -3.00 1.56 29.96
N THR A 174 -2.00 2.17 30.58
CA THR A 174 -2.20 3.23 31.59
C THR A 174 -2.16 4.61 30.91
N LYS A 175 -2.62 5.65 31.62
CA LYS A 175 -2.48 7.03 31.17
C LYS A 175 -1.04 7.40 30.84
N GLN A 176 -0.08 6.95 31.65
CA GLN A 176 1.35 7.18 31.42
C GLN A 176 1.85 6.52 30.12
N VAL A 177 1.32 5.34 29.76
CA VAL A 177 1.64 4.70 28.48
C VAL A 177 1.05 5.50 27.32
N LEU A 178 -0.20 5.94 27.43
CA LEU A 178 -0.82 6.78 26.39
C LEU A 178 -0.05 8.10 26.20
N GLU A 179 0.40 8.72 27.28
CA GLU A 179 1.20 9.95 27.24
C GLU A 179 2.61 9.75 26.67
N SER A 180 3.16 8.53 26.73
CA SER A 180 4.45 8.20 26.12
C SER A 180 4.34 7.82 24.64
N VAL A 181 3.13 7.70 24.10
CA VAL A 181 2.90 7.38 22.68
C VAL A 181 3.10 8.60 21.81
N SER A 182 4.13 8.51 20.97
CA SER A 182 4.30 9.41 19.83
C SER A 182 3.53 8.86 18.63
N VAL A 183 2.83 9.74 17.91
CA VAL A 183 2.06 9.39 16.72
C VAL A 183 2.62 10.17 15.54
N THR A 184 2.88 9.48 14.44
CA THR A 184 3.18 10.08 13.14
C THR A 184 2.03 9.74 12.21
N ARG A 185 1.40 10.76 11.62
CA ARG A 185 0.38 10.58 10.59
C ARG A 185 1.01 10.60 9.21
N TYR A 186 0.42 9.89 8.26
CA TYR A 186 0.82 9.91 6.86
C TYR A 186 -0.39 9.71 5.95
N GLN A 187 -0.22 9.96 4.66
CA GLN A 187 -1.22 9.72 3.64
C GLN A 187 -0.76 8.62 2.68
N SER A 188 -1.69 8.04 1.93
CA SER A 188 -1.37 7.12 0.85
C SER A 188 -1.68 7.79 -0.49
N SER A 189 -0.67 8.02 -1.32
CA SER A 189 -0.89 8.29 -2.75
C SER A 189 -1.14 6.95 -3.43
N LYS A 190 -2.36 6.73 -3.93
CA LYS A 190 -2.77 5.45 -4.51
C LYS A 190 -3.32 5.68 -5.91
N THR A 191 -2.86 4.85 -6.84
CA THR A 191 -3.41 4.78 -8.20
C THR A 191 -3.50 3.34 -8.64
N GLY A 192 -4.24 3.09 -9.72
CA GLY A 192 -4.30 1.75 -10.29
C GLY A 192 -4.84 1.76 -11.72
N VAL A 193 -4.50 0.72 -12.45
CA VAL A 193 -4.92 0.49 -13.83
C VAL A 193 -5.49 -0.91 -13.95
N ASP A 194 -6.56 -1.07 -14.74
CA ASP A 194 -6.99 -2.37 -15.22
C ASP A 194 -6.23 -2.83 -16.47
N TYR A 195 -6.41 -4.10 -16.85
CA TYR A 195 -5.73 -4.65 -18.01
C TYR A 195 -6.10 -3.92 -19.33
N ARG A 196 -7.32 -3.39 -19.46
CA ARG A 196 -7.73 -2.65 -20.67
C ARG A 196 -7.00 -1.31 -20.77
N GLN A 197 -6.91 -0.58 -19.65
CA GLN A 197 -6.13 0.64 -19.54
C GLN A 197 -4.65 0.36 -19.82
N TYR A 198 -4.09 -0.70 -19.24
CA TYR A 198 -2.72 -1.15 -19.53
C TYR A 198 -2.51 -1.43 -21.04
N CYS A 199 -3.40 -2.18 -21.69
CA CYS A 199 -3.32 -2.42 -23.13
C CYS A 199 -3.30 -1.12 -23.93
N ALA A 200 -4.17 -0.16 -23.58
CA ALA A 200 -4.21 1.14 -24.23
C ALA A 200 -2.91 1.93 -24.03
N MET A 201 -2.36 1.93 -22.81
CA MET A 201 -1.08 2.60 -22.50
C MET A 201 0.10 1.99 -23.25
N ARG A 202 0.06 0.70 -23.58
CA ARG A 202 1.12 0.00 -24.32
C ARG A 202 0.83 -0.14 -25.82
N ASN A 203 -0.30 0.37 -26.31
CA ASN A 203 -0.78 0.20 -27.68
C ASN A 203 -0.80 -1.27 -28.14
N ILE A 204 -1.20 -2.18 -27.24
CA ILE A 204 -1.32 -3.62 -27.53
C ILE A 204 -2.79 -4.05 -27.58
N GLN A 205 -3.08 -5.05 -28.40
CA GLN A 205 -4.43 -5.56 -28.54
C GLN A 205 -4.80 -6.45 -27.35
N CYS A 206 -5.83 -6.00 -26.63
CA CYS A 206 -6.69 -6.77 -25.76
C CYS A 206 -7.81 -7.42 -26.61
#